data_AF-X0YM05-F1
#
_entry.id   AF-X0YM05-F1
#
_cell.length_a   1.000
_cell.length_b   1.000
_cell.length_c   1.000
_cell.angle_alpha   90.00
_cell.angle_beta   90.00
_cell.angle_gamma   90.00
#
_symmetry.space_group_name_H-M   'P 1'
#
loop_
_entity.id
_entity.type
_entity.pdbx_description
1 polymer ?
#
loop_
_entity_poly.entity_id
_entity_poly.type
_entity_poly.pdbx_seq_one_letter_code
_entity_poly.pdbx_strand_id
1 'polypeptide(L)'
;GKNLIQADEPEVSGKFVTIDGEEFYEIRNYDSMLPFFMSLASDSNLWMFISSTGGLSAGRVNSDNALFPYYTDDKIHESSDTTGSKTIMHVSHNGKMLLWEPFSARYSGIYRTERNIYKCTTGNKLIFEEKNLDLELTFRYGWMNADKFGWIKKNWLVNDSGHTIEVYLLDGIQNILPYGIQSLGQTQYSTLLDAYKKCELIKNSNLALFRMEAILVDKAEPNEVLKVTTVWHIGICKHLFAEPLG
;
A
#
# COMPACT_ATOMS: atom_id res chain seq x y z
N GLY A 1 -31.63 -13.70 19.07
CA GLY A 1 -30.89 -12.56 19.63
C GLY A 1 -31.63 -11.28 19.27
N LYS A 2 -31.62 -10.28 20.15
CA LYS A 2 -32.19 -8.94 19.91
C LYS A 2 -31.07 -7.91 19.69
N ASN A 3 -30.13 -8.24 18.80
CA ASN A 3 -29.09 -7.28 18.46
C ASN A 3 -29.71 -6.28 17.50
N LEU A 4 -29.67 -5.00 17.88
CA LEU A 4 -29.98 -3.89 16.99
C LEU A 4 -28.88 -3.87 15.92
N ILE A 5 -29.22 -4.32 14.71
CA ILE A 5 -28.40 -4.08 13.54
C ILE A 5 -28.44 -2.57 13.32
N GLN A 6 -27.27 -1.94 13.29
CA GLN A 6 -27.16 -0.53 12.93
C GLN A 6 -27.59 -0.42 11.47
N ALA A 7 -28.86 -0.05 11.28
CA ALA A 7 -29.51 0.10 9.99
C ALA A 7 -29.22 1.51 9.48
N ASP A 8 -28.13 1.65 8.73
CA ASP A 8 -28.05 2.44 7.51
C ASP A 8 -26.61 2.31 6.99
N GLU A 9 -26.42 1.53 5.92
CA GLU A 9 -25.16 1.52 5.20
C GLU A 9 -24.94 2.92 4.61
N PRO A 10 -23.74 3.51 4.74
CA PRO A 10 -23.49 4.84 4.23
C PRO A 10 -23.72 4.90 2.72
N GLU A 11 -24.45 5.93 2.27
CA GLU A 11 -24.81 6.08 0.85
C GLU A 11 -23.55 6.23 -0.02
N VAL A 12 -23.40 5.34 -1.01
CA VAL A 12 -22.34 5.42 -2.02
C VAL A 12 -22.71 6.49 -3.04
N SER A 13 -21.80 7.44 -3.27
CA SER A 13 -22.01 8.51 -4.26
C SER A 13 -20.73 8.78 -5.04
N GLY A 14 -20.88 9.28 -6.26
CA GLY A 14 -19.76 9.62 -7.12
C GLY A 14 -19.86 11.03 -7.69
N LYS A 15 -18.72 11.71 -7.79
CA LYS A 15 -18.63 13.06 -8.38
C LYS A 15 -17.22 13.37 -8.86
N PHE A 16 -17.12 14.35 -9.76
CA PHE A 16 -15.82 14.92 -10.12
C PHE A 16 -15.37 15.91 -9.05
N VAL A 17 -14.08 15.85 -8.71
CA VAL A 17 -13.41 16.75 -7.76
C VAL A 17 -12.04 17.16 -8.31
N THR A 18 -11.51 18.28 -7.81
CA THR A 18 -10.16 18.74 -8.16
C THR A 18 -9.21 18.53 -6.98
N ILE A 19 -8.10 17.83 -7.21
CA ILE A 19 -7.04 17.58 -6.21
C ILE A 19 -5.71 18.01 -6.84
N ASP A 20 -4.97 18.88 -6.15
CA ASP A 20 -3.68 19.44 -6.64
C ASP A 20 -3.74 20.01 -8.07
N GLY A 21 -4.90 20.57 -8.47
CA GLY A 21 -5.13 21.13 -9.82
C GLY A 21 -5.48 20.12 -10.91
N GLU A 22 -5.64 18.84 -10.57
CA GLU A 22 -6.04 17.77 -11.48
C GLU A 22 -7.45 17.26 -11.19
N GLU A 23 -8.15 16.80 -12.22
CA GLU A 23 -9.52 16.28 -12.10
C GLU A 23 -9.53 14.78 -11.75
N PHE A 24 -10.30 14.42 -10.73
CA PHE A 24 -10.51 13.06 -10.25
C PHE A 24 -11.99 12.73 -10.20
N TYR A 25 -12.33 11.47 -10.44
CA TYR A 25 -13.63 10.92 -10.06
C TYR A 25 -13.50 10.32 -8.66
N GLU A 26 -14.26 10.87 -7.71
CA GLU A 26 -14.41 10.38 -6.35
C GLU A 26 -15.53 9.35 -6.29
N ILE A 27 -15.31 8.25 -5.58
CA ILE A 27 -16.36 7.38 -5.05
C ILE A 27 -16.28 7.47 -3.53
N ARG A 28 -17.30 8.09 -2.93
CA ARG A 28 -17.45 8.23 -1.48
C ARG A 28 -18.03 6.94 -0.90
N ASN A 29 -17.56 6.55 0.28
CA ASN A 29 -17.98 5.32 0.97
C ASN A 29 -17.77 4.07 0.09
N TYR A 30 -16.65 4.02 -0.64
CA TYR A 30 -16.38 2.94 -1.61
C TYR A 30 -16.32 1.57 -0.94
N ASP A 31 -16.04 1.52 0.37
CA ASP A 31 -15.99 0.33 1.20
C ASP A 31 -17.37 -0.27 1.51
N SER A 32 -18.45 0.44 1.19
CA SER A 32 -19.83 -0.09 1.16
C SER A 32 -20.16 -0.80 -0.16
N MET A 33 -19.22 -0.85 -1.12
CA MET A 33 -19.35 -1.61 -2.36
C MET A 33 -18.63 -2.96 -2.22
N LEU A 34 -19.05 -3.95 -3.00
CA LEU A 34 -18.21 -5.13 -3.22
C LEU A 34 -16.83 -4.69 -3.75
N PRO A 35 -15.74 -5.29 -3.27
CA PRO A 35 -14.41 -5.03 -3.80
C PRO A 35 -14.36 -5.11 -5.32
N PHE A 36 -13.74 -4.14 -5.96
CA PHE A 36 -13.58 -4.09 -7.40
C PHE A 36 -12.13 -3.90 -7.78
N PHE A 37 -11.80 -4.26 -9.02
CA PHE A 37 -10.43 -4.33 -9.51
C PHE A 37 -10.18 -3.24 -10.55
N MET A 38 -9.00 -2.62 -10.50
CA MET A 38 -8.62 -1.49 -11.34
C MET A 38 -7.24 -1.70 -11.94
N SER A 39 -7.01 -1.13 -13.12
CA SER A 39 -5.68 -0.90 -13.66
C SER A 39 -5.29 0.58 -13.54
N LEU A 40 -4.02 0.86 -13.28
CA LEU A 40 -3.44 2.20 -13.44
C LEU A 40 -2.64 2.25 -14.73
N ALA A 41 -2.98 3.24 -15.56
CA ALA A 41 -2.25 3.50 -16.79
C ALA A 41 -0.86 4.10 -16.50
N SER A 42 0.08 3.84 -17.39
CA SER A 42 1.39 4.46 -17.45
C SER A 42 1.71 4.80 -18.89
N ASP A 43 2.43 5.89 -19.12
CA ASP A 43 3.00 6.26 -20.42
C ASP A 43 4.34 5.55 -20.70
N SER A 44 4.84 4.79 -19.72
CA SER A 44 6.07 3.97 -19.79
C SER A 44 5.76 2.47 -19.74
N ASN A 45 6.73 1.65 -19.31
CA ASN A 45 6.57 0.21 -19.15
C ASN A 45 6.09 -0.23 -17.74
N LEU A 46 5.63 0.70 -16.89
CA LEU A 46 5.05 0.39 -15.58
C LEU A 46 3.64 -0.20 -15.72
N TRP A 47 3.33 -1.20 -14.91
CA TRP A 47 1.99 -1.79 -14.80
C TRP A 47 1.58 -1.92 -13.34
N MET A 48 0.29 -1.71 -13.04
CA MET A 48 -0.30 -1.92 -11.72
C MET A 48 -1.75 -2.37 -11.87
N PHE A 49 -2.06 -3.43 -11.16
CA PHE A 49 -3.40 -3.95 -10.94
C PHE A 49 -3.71 -3.87 -9.45
N ILE A 50 -4.78 -3.18 -9.08
CA ILE A 50 -5.07 -2.84 -7.69
C ILE A 50 -6.56 -2.97 -7.40
N SER A 51 -6.87 -3.59 -6.26
CA SER A 51 -8.21 -3.66 -5.71
C SER A 51 -8.57 -2.38 -4.97
N SER A 52 -9.86 -2.05 -4.92
CA SER A 52 -10.39 -1.10 -3.94
C SER A 52 -10.11 -1.46 -2.48
N THR A 53 -9.76 -2.72 -2.14
CA THR A 53 -9.26 -3.07 -0.80
C THR A 53 -7.85 -2.55 -0.50
N GLY A 54 -7.14 -2.05 -1.51
CA GLY A 54 -5.73 -1.64 -1.42
C GLY A 54 -4.73 -2.75 -1.74
N GLY A 55 -5.19 -4.02 -1.84
CA GLY A 55 -4.37 -5.12 -2.33
C GLY A 55 -3.97 -4.90 -3.79
N LEU A 56 -2.71 -5.18 -4.13
CA LEU A 56 -2.20 -4.88 -5.47
C LEU A 56 -1.11 -5.85 -5.93
N SER A 57 -0.95 -5.89 -7.26
CA SER A 57 0.27 -6.31 -7.93
C SER A 57 0.75 -5.18 -8.84
N ALA A 58 2.06 -4.93 -8.85
CA ALA A 58 2.64 -3.89 -9.70
C ALA A 58 4.05 -4.27 -10.12
N GLY A 59 4.54 -3.70 -11.21
CA GLY A 59 5.89 -3.95 -11.71
C GLY A 59 6.23 -3.14 -12.94
N ARG A 60 7.25 -3.59 -13.67
CA ARG A 60 7.66 -3.05 -14.98
C ARG A 60 7.72 -4.15 -16.02
N VAL A 61 7.48 -3.85 -17.29
CA VAL A 61 7.60 -4.75 -18.45
C VAL A 61 6.62 -5.94 -18.43
N ASN A 62 6.75 -6.85 -17.46
CA ASN A 62 5.94 -8.07 -17.32
C ASN A 62 5.91 -8.56 -15.86
N SER A 63 5.21 -9.65 -15.60
CA SER A 63 5.01 -10.24 -14.27
C SER A 63 6.30 -10.78 -13.61
N ASP A 64 7.34 -11.08 -14.39
CA ASP A 64 8.64 -11.55 -13.84
C ASP A 64 9.53 -10.40 -13.35
N ASN A 65 9.08 -9.15 -13.57
CA ASN A 65 9.70 -7.93 -13.07
C ASN A 65 8.72 -7.19 -12.14
N ALA A 66 8.04 -7.97 -11.29
CA ALA A 66 7.06 -7.48 -10.33
C ALA A 66 7.72 -6.89 -9.07
N LEU A 67 7.15 -5.79 -8.58
CA LEU A 67 7.43 -5.18 -7.28
C LEU A 67 6.65 -5.87 -6.15
N PHE A 68 5.42 -6.31 -6.44
CA PHE A 68 4.56 -7.07 -5.53
C PHE A 68 4.10 -8.37 -6.23
N PRO A 69 3.88 -9.48 -5.51
CA PRO A 69 3.53 -10.76 -6.12
C PRO A 69 2.41 -10.67 -7.16
N TYR A 70 2.61 -11.33 -8.29
CA TYR A 70 1.64 -11.38 -9.39
C TYR A 70 0.74 -12.60 -9.24
N TYR A 71 -0.46 -12.38 -8.70
CA TYR A 71 -1.48 -13.41 -8.48
C TYR A 71 -2.77 -13.07 -9.23
N THR A 72 -3.73 -14.00 -9.20
CA THR A 72 -5.10 -13.78 -9.66
C THR A 72 -5.78 -12.71 -8.79
N ASP A 73 -6.79 -12.05 -9.35
CA ASP A 73 -7.45 -10.90 -8.74
C ASP A 73 -8.10 -11.24 -7.39
N ASP A 74 -8.73 -12.41 -7.27
CA ASP A 74 -9.25 -12.96 -6.01
C ASP A 74 -8.19 -12.95 -4.89
N LYS A 75 -6.99 -13.47 -5.15
CA LYS A 75 -5.88 -13.48 -4.19
C LYS A 75 -5.35 -12.09 -3.92
N ILE A 76 -5.36 -11.21 -4.92
CA ILE A 76 -4.94 -9.82 -4.74
C ILE A 76 -5.92 -9.09 -3.81
N HIS A 77 -7.23 -9.29 -3.96
CA HIS A 77 -8.26 -8.75 -3.06
C HIS A 77 -7.98 -9.11 -1.60
N GLU A 78 -7.69 -10.39 -1.34
CA GLU A 78 -7.44 -10.96 -0.01
C GLU A 78 -6.08 -10.54 0.59
N SER A 79 -5.14 -10.10 -0.26
CA SER A 79 -3.77 -9.77 0.17
C SER A 79 -3.58 -8.37 0.79
N SER A 80 -4.64 -7.54 0.84
CA SER A 80 -4.56 -6.14 1.29
C SER A 80 -3.91 -5.94 2.66
N ASP A 81 -4.05 -6.89 3.58
CA ASP A 81 -3.46 -6.81 4.91
C ASP A 81 -1.96 -7.16 4.96
N THR A 82 -1.45 -7.88 3.94
CA THR A 82 -0.09 -8.46 3.92
C THR A 82 0.77 -7.98 2.77
N THR A 83 0.19 -7.35 1.74
CA THR A 83 0.89 -6.90 0.53
C THR A 83 0.51 -5.47 0.18
N GLY A 84 1.51 -4.64 -0.12
CA GLY A 84 1.26 -3.25 -0.53
C GLY A 84 1.32 -2.25 0.61
N SER A 85 0.44 -1.26 0.57
CA SER A 85 0.40 -0.14 1.52
C SER A 85 0.08 -0.62 2.94
N LYS A 86 0.83 -0.14 3.94
CA LYS A 86 0.51 -0.34 5.35
C LYS A 86 0.84 0.91 6.15
N THR A 87 -0.13 1.34 6.96
CA THR A 87 0.00 2.52 7.82
C THR A 87 -0.60 2.22 9.18
N ILE A 88 0.17 2.46 10.24
CA ILE A 88 -0.24 2.30 11.63
C ILE A 88 0.08 3.59 12.37
N MET A 89 -0.89 4.11 13.13
CA MET A 89 -0.75 5.35 13.88
C MET A 89 -1.15 5.16 15.33
N HIS A 90 -0.33 5.76 16.19
CA HIS A 90 -0.54 5.89 17.62
C HIS A 90 -0.85 7.37 17.89
N VAL A 91 -2.10 7.67 18.22
CA VAL A 91 -2.66 9.03 18.27
C VAL A 91 -2.96 9.42 19.71
N SER A 92 -2.40 10.54 20.17
CA SER A 92 -2.72 11.11 21.47
C SER A 92 -4.06 11.85 21.41
N HIS A 93 -5.06 11.37 22.16
CA HIS A 93 -6.40 11.94 22.19
C HIS A 93 -6.99 11.86 23.60
N ASN A 94 -7.42 13.00 24.17
CA ASN A 94 -7.99 13.09 25.52
C ASN A 94 -7.16 12.43 26.63
N GLY A 95 -5.83 12.59 26.58
CA GLY A 95 -4.89 12.01 27.55
C GLY A 95 -4.70 10.50 27.43
N LYS A 96 -5.23 9.87 26.37
CA LYS A 96 -5.03 8.46 26.03
C LYS A 96 -4.27 8.35 24.71
N MET A 97 -3.58 7.23 24.55
CA MET A 97 -2.91 6.87 23.32
C MET A 97 -3.77 5.82 22.60
N LEU A 98 -4.30 6.16 21.42
CA LEU A 98 -5.24 5.35 20.66
C LEU A 98 -4.59 4.82 19.38
N LEU A 99 -4.84 3.55 19.04
CA LEU A 99 -4.33 2.91 17.83
C LEU A 99 -5.30 3.13 16.67
N TRP A 100 -4.81 3.62 15.53
CA TRP A 100 -5.55 3.73 14.28
C TRP A 100 -4.75 3.13 13.14
N GLU A 101 -5.33 2.14 12.45
CA GLU A 101 -4.73 1.48 11.28
C GLU A 101 -5.68 1.68 10.08
N PRO A 102 -5.54 2.78 9.32
CA PRO A 102 -6.45 3.07 8.22
C PRO A 102 -6.41 1.99 7.14
N PHE A 103 -7.55 1.79 6.48
CA PHE A 103 -7.82 0.77 5.46
C PHE A 103 -7.78 -0.69 5.94
N SER A 104 -7.36 -0.95 7.18
CA SER A 104 -7.35 -2.29 7.75
C SER A 104 -8.75 -2.75 8.17
N ALA A 105 -8.98 -4.06 8.12
CA ALA A 105 -10.18 -4.70 8.66
C ALA A 105 -10.02 -5.14 10.14
N ARG A 106 -8.79 -5.13 10.67
CA ARG A 106 -8.44 -5.68 12.00
C ARG A 106 -9.21 -5.03 13.16
N TYR A 107 -9.54 -3.75 13.01
CA TYR A 107 -10.16 -2.92 14.03
C TYR A 107 -11.49 -2.31 13.54
N SER A 108 -12.18 -3.03 12.64
CA SER A 108 -13.46 -2.59 12.10
C SER A 108 -14.48 -2.33 13.21
N GLY A 109 -15.17 -1.19 13.12
CA GLY A 109 -16.18 -0.77 14.10
C GLY A 109 -15.65 -0.09 15.36
N ILE A 110 -14.33 0.06 15.55
CA ILE A 110 -13.78 0.82 16.69
C ILE A 110 -14.01 2.33 16.51
N TYR A 111 -13.87 2.83 15.29
CA TYR A 111 -14.03 4.25 14.96
C TYR A 111 -15.12 4.45 13.92
N ARG A 112 -15.74 5.63 13.96
CA ARG A 112 -16.53 6.16 12.86
C ARG A 112 -15.58 6.63 11.77
N THR A 113 -15.62 5.95 10.62
CA THR A 113 -14.74 6.25 9.49
C THR A 113 -15.55 6.48 8.21
N GLU A 114 -14.96 7.25 7.29
CA GLU A 114 -15.42 7.45 5.93
C GLU A 114 -14.26 7.10 4.98
N ARG A 115 -14.48 6.17 4.04
CA ARG A 115 -13.47 5.78 3.06
C ARG A 115 -13.84 6.22 1.66
N ASN A 116 -12.95 6.99 1.05
CA ASN A 116 -13.14 7.53 -0.29
C ASN A 116 -11.99 7.08 -1.19
N ILE A 117 -12.30 6.86 -2.46
CA ILE A 117 -11.31 6.51 -3.48
C ILE A 117 -11.44 7.46 -4.66
N TYR A 118 -10.29 7.86 -5.21
CA TYR A 118 -10.21 8.85 -6.26
C TYR A 118 -9.36 8.32 -7.40
N LYS A 119 -9.88 8.31 -8.61
CA LYS A 119 -9.09 8.01 -9.82
C LYS A 119 -9.05 9.23 -10.72
N CYS A 120 -7.86 9.64 -11.14
CA CYS A 120 -7.74 10.78 -12.07
C CYS A 120 -8.36 10.43 -13.42
N THR A 121 -8.79 11.45 -14.17
CA THR A 121 -9.43 11.25 -15.49
C THR A 121 -8.50 10.65 -16.53
N THR A 122 -7.18 10.87 -16.41
CA THR A 122 -6.15 10.21 -17.25
C THR A 122 -5.87 8.76 -16.84
N GLY A 123 -6.37 8.33 -15.68
CA GLY A 123 -6.29 6.96 -15.18
C GLY A 123 -4.93 6.51 -14.64
N ASN A 124 -3.95 7.42 -14.51
CA ASN A 124 -2.57 7.13 -14.07
C ASN A 124 -2.30 7.39 -12.58
N LYS A 125 -3.29 7.91 -11.84
CA LYS A 125 -3.23 8.17 -10.39
C LYS A 125 -4.46 7.60 -9.70
N LEU A 126 -4.24 7.06 -8.51
CA LEU A 126 -5.28 6.53 -7.63
C LEU A 126 -4.97 6.96 -6.19
N ILE A 127 -5.95 7.52 -5.48
CA ILE A 127 -5.83 7.96 -4.10
C ILE A 127 -6.86 7.22 -3.26
N PHE A 128 -6.42 6.70 -2.12
CA PHE A 128 -7.26 6.17 -1.05
C PHE A 128 -7.27 7.18 0.09
N GLU A 129 -8.44 7.45 0.64
CA GLU A 129 -8.65 8.30 1.80
C GLU A 129 -9.44 7.55 2.87
N GLU A 130 -9.00 7.65 4.11
CA GLU A 130 -9.82 7.32 5.27
C GLU A 130 -9.85 8.52 6.22
N LYS A 131 -11.04 9.01 6.52
CA LYS A 131 -11.29 9.99 7.57
C LYS A 131 -11.68 9.25 8.84
N ASN A 132 -10.97 9.49 9.93
CA ASN A 132 -11.38 9.05 11.26
C ASN A 132 -12.09 10.21 11.96
N LEU A 133 -13.43 10.11 12.05
CA LEU A 133 -14.29 11.18 12.56
C LEU A 133 -14.22 11.31 14.09
N ASP A 134 -13.74 10.29 14.78
CA ASP A 134 -13.57 10.32 16.24
C ASP A 134 -12.22 10.91 16.64
N LEU A 135 -11.19 10.67 15.84
CA LEU A 135 -9.86 11.25 16.03
C LEU A 135 -9.66 12.60 15.34
N GLU A 136 -10.60 13.00 14.47
CA GLU A 136 -10.52 14.21 13.64
C GLU A 136 -9.22 14.25 12.82
N LEU A 137 -8.86 13.09 12.25
CA LEU A 137 -7.69 12.92 11.40
C LEU A 137 -8.12 12.32 10.05
N THR A 138 -7.52 12.83 8.98
CA THR A 138 -7.69 12.28 7.64
C THR A 138 -6.35 11.77 7.12
N PHE A 139 -6.31 10.49 6.75
CA PHE A 139 -5.13 9.88 6.13
C PHE A 139 -5.42 9.57 4.67
N ARG A 140 -4.49 9.95 3.79
CA ARG A 140 -4.53 9.61 2.37
C ARG A 140 -3.22 8.99 1.95
N TYR A 141 -3.29 8.00 1.06
CA TYR A 141 -2.15 7.61 0.24
C TYR A 141 -2.56 7.52 -1.22
N GLY A 142 -1.63 7.80 -2.13
CA GLY A 142 -1.86 7.75 -3.56
C GLY A 142 -0.74 7.08 -4.31
N TRP A 143 -1.10 6.32 -5.34
CA TRP A 143 -0.19 5.72 -6.30
C TRP A 143 -0.08 6.60 -7.54
N MET A 144 1.17 6.94 -7.88
CA MET A 144 1.54 7.70 -9.07
C MET A 144 2.74 7.00 -9.73
N ASN A 145 3.05 7.37 -10.96
CA ASN A 145 4.21 6.83 -11.67
C ASN A 145 5.14 7.93 -12.19
N ALA A 146 6.42 7.59 -12.31
CA ALA A 146 7.40 8.36 -13.04
C ALA A 146 8.41 7.39 -13.68
N ASP A 147 8.61 7.44 -14.99
CA ASP A 147 9.45 6.47 -15.70
C ASP A 147 10.85 6.30 -15.06
N LYS A 148 11.47 7.40 -14.64
CA LYS A 148 12.79 7.39 -13.98
C LYS A 148 12.81 6.75 -12.59
N PHE A 149 11.73 6.86 -11.82
CA PHE A 149 11.71 6.49 -10.40
C PHE A 149 10.81 5.28 -10.09
N GLY A 150 10.02 4.81 -11.05
CA GLY A 150 9.07 3.72 -10.88
C GLY A 150 7.75 4.17 -10.28
N TRP A 151 7.19 3.35 -9.39
CA TRP A 151 5.96 3.64 -8.65
C TRP A 151 6.25 4.53 -7.45
N ILE A 152 5.40 5.54 -7.26
CA ILE A 152 5.50 6.52 -6.18
C ILE A 152 4.24 6.40 -5.31
N LYS A 153 4.44 6.11 -4.02
CA LYS A 153 3.41 6.21 -2.98
C LYS A 153 3.55 7.57 -2.30
N LYS A 154 2.61 8.49 -2.53
CA LYS A 154 2.54 9.80 -1.84
C LYS A 154 1.54 9.70 -0.70
N ASN A 155 1.88 10.24 0.46
CA ASN A 155 1.01 10.23 1.64
C ASN A 155 0.64 11.64 2.08
N TRP A 156 -0.53 11.77 2.71
CA TRP A 156 -0.97 12.97 3.40
C TRP A 156 -1.60 12.56 4.75
N LEU A 157 -1.28 13.31 5.79
CA LEU A 157 -1.95 13.23 7.08
C LEU A 157 -2.44 14.64 7.41
N VAL A 158 -3.75 14.79 7.57
CA VAL A 158 -4.41 16.05 7.85
C VAL A 158 -5.03 15.98 9.24
N ASN A 159 -4.85 17.06 9.99
CA ASN A 159 -5.48 17.25 11.29
C ASN A 159 -6.66 18.21 11.14
N ASP A 160 -7.86 17.69 11.35
CA ASP A 160 -9.14 18.38 11.14
C ASP A 160 -9.70 18.97 12.45
N SER A 161 -9.02 18.75 13.60
CA SER A 161 -9.53 19.03 14.94
C SER A 161 -9.37 20.48 15.43
N GLY A 162 -8.60 21.29 14.71
CA GLY A 162 -8.24 22.65 15.10
C GLY A 162 -7.29 22.79 16.29
N HIS A 163 -6.82 21.68 16.89
CA HIS A 163 -5.84 21.67 17.99
C HIS A 163 -4.64 20.79 17.66
N THR A 164 -3.53 20.93 18.39
CA THR A 164 -2.34 20.10 18.13
C THR A 164 -2.58 18.66 18.59
N ILE A 165 -2.28 17.70 17.72
CA ILE A 165 -2.36 16.25 18.00
C ILE A 165 -0.96 15.65 17.84
N GLU A 166 -0.53 14.86 18.82
CA GLU A 166 0.70 14.08 18.73
C GLU A 166 0.41 12.72 18.09
N VAL A 167 1.17 12.37 17.05
CA VAL A 167 1.03 11.13 16.29
C VAL A 167 2.37 10.43 16.15
N TYR A 168 2.43 9.16 16.54
CA TYR A 168 3.52 8.25 16.24
C TYR A 168 3.13 7.41 15.03
N LEU A 169 3.89 7.54 13.94
CA LEU A 169 3.55 6.98 12.63
C LEU A 169 4.51 5.85 12.25
N LEU A 170 3.95 4.72 11.81
CA LEU A 170 4.64 3.71 11.03
C LEU A 170 3.94 3.59 9.67
N ASP A 171 4.61 4.00 8.60
CA ASP A 171 4.08 3.92 7.23
C ASP A 171 5.10 3.27 6.31
N GLY A 172 4.62 2.44 5.38
CA GLY A 172 5.46 1.91 4.33
C GLY A 172 4.71 1.02 3.36
N ILE A 173 5.47 0.13 2.75
CA ILE A 173 4.96 -0.93 1.89
C ILE A 173 5.59 -2.27 2.31
N GLN A 174 4.85 -3.36 2.14
CA GLN A 174 5.23 -4.70 2.58
C GLN A 174 5.06 -5.75 1.48
N ASN A 175 5.71 -6.91 1.68
CA ASN A 175 5.78 -8.01 0.71
C ASN A 175 6.36 -7.60 -0.65
N ILE A 176 7.44 -6.83 -0.60
CA ILE A 176 8.20 -6.39 -1.78
C ILE A 176 8.98 -7.59 -2.34
N LEU A 177 8.92 -7.78 -3.66
CA LEU A 177 9.69 -8.80 -4.36
C LEU A 177 11.10 -8.30 -4.69
N PRO A 178 12.15 -9.07 -4.33
CA PRO A 178 13.46 -8.94 -4.95
C PRO A 178 13.44 -9.17 -6.46
N TYR A 179 14.43 -8.59 -7.15
CA TYR A 179 14.68 -8.89 -8.55
C TYR A 179 15.00 -10.38 -8.76
N GLY A 180 14.58 -10.93 -9.91
CA GLY A 180 14.96 -12.26 -10.38
C GLY A 180 14.02 -13.39 -9.95
N ILE A 181 12.97 -13.07 -9.19
CA ILE A 181 11.91 -14.03 -8.85
C ILE A 181 10.91 -14.10 -10.02
N GLN A 182 10.85 -15.27 -10.66
CA GLN A 182 9.84 -15.54 -11.69
C GLN A 182 8.45 -15.71 -11.07
N SER A 183 7.43 -15.24 -11.78
CA SER A 183 6.03 -15.30 -11.35
C SER A 183 5.55 -16.72 -11.00
N LEU A 184 5.95 -17.72 -11.79
CA LEU A 184 5.66 -19.13 -11.51
C LEU A 184 6.31 -19.60 -10.21
N GLY A 185 7.59 -19.27 -10.01
CA GLY A 185 8.33 -19.58 -8.79
C GLY A 185 7.70 -18.95 -7.55
N GLN A 186 7.30 -17.68 -7.63
CA GLN A 186 6.60 -16.98 -6.54
C GLN A 186 5.23 -17.60 -6.23
N THR A 187 4.56 -18.17 -7.23
CA THR A 187 3.23 -18.77 -7.06
C THR A 187 3.30 -20.18 -6.49
N GLN A 188 4.33 -20.95 -6.86
CA GLN A 188 4.45 -22.36 -6.47
C GLN A 188 5.34 -22.59 -5.25
N TYR A 189 6.35 -21.74 -5.05
CA TYR A 189 7.46 -21.99 -4.13
C TYR A 189 7.81 -20.76 -3.28
N SER A 190 6.84 -19.92 -2.92
CA SER A 190 7.07 -18.68 -2.15
C SER A 190 7.87 -18.92 -0.86
N THR A 191 7.52 -19.93 -0.06
CA THR A 191 8.23 -20.27 1.18
C THR A 191 9.69 -20.66 0.93
N LEU A 192 9.98 -21.35 -0.17
CA LEU A 192 11.34 -21.68 -0.55
C LEU A 192 12.11 -20.42 -0.94
N LEU A 193 11.49 -19.52 -1.71
CA LEU A 193 12.10 -18.25 -2.10
C LEU A 193 12.40 -17.38 -0.88
N ASP A 194 11.55 -17.38 0.14
CA ASP A 194 11.76 -16.61 1.37
C ASP A 194 13.10 -16.94 2.04
N ALA A 195 13.55 -18.18 1.99
CA ALA A 195 14.85 -18.59 2.54
C ALA A 195 16.07 -17.94 1.85
N TYR A 196 15.87 -17.35 0.66
CA TYR A 196 16.90 -16.68 -0.12
C TYR A 196 16.73 -15.16 -0.16
N LYS A 197 15.63 -14.62 0.38
CA LYS A 197 15.38 -13.17 0.40
C LYS A 197 16.27 -12.50 1.43
N LYS A 198 16.80 -11.35 1.05
CA LYS A 198 17.52 -10.47 1.97
C LYS A 198 17.14 -9.02 1.75
N CYS A 199 16.92 -8.33 2.87
CA CYS A 199 16.55 -6.93 2.93
C CYS A 199 17.66 -6.18 3.67
N GLU A 200 18.19 -5.12 3.05
CA GLU A 200 19.30 -4.35 3.61
C GLU A 200 18.97 -2.86 3.57
N LEU A 201 19.18 -2.16 4.68
CA LEU A 201 19.13 -0.71 4.72
C LEU A 201 20.54 -0.15 4.50
N ILE A 202 20.68 0.73 3.50
CA ILE A 202 21.97 1.37 3.24
C ILE A 202 22.20 2.47 4.30
N LYS A 203 23.28 2.30 5.06
CA LYS A 203 23.68 3.23 6.14
C LYS A 203 23.74 4.67 5.63
N ASN A 204 23.29 5.60 6.47
CA ASN A 204 23.26 7.04 6.18
C ASN A 204 22.45 7.41 4.92
N SER A 205 21.47 6.59 4.54
CA SER A 205 20.56 6.85 3.44
C SER A 205 19.14 6.40 3.77
N ASN A 206 18.17 6.83 2.95
CA ASN A 206 16.78 6.39 3.04
C ASN A 206 16.49 5.19 2.11
N LEU A 207 17.53 4.50 1.62
CA LEU A 207 17.44 3.48 0.59
C LEU A 207 17.50 2.07 1.18
N ALA A 208 16.45 1.29 0.95
CA ALA A 208 16.39 -0.14 1.23
C ALA A 208 16.59 -0.94 -0.06
N LEU A 209 17.36 -2.03 0.03
CA LEU A 209 17.61 -2.99 -1.03
C LEU A 209 16.91 -4.32 -0.70
N PHE A 210 16.18 -4.86 -1.67
CA PHE A 210 15.54 -6.18 -1.62
C PHE A 210 16.17 -7.05 -2.68
N ARG A 211 16.89 -8.09 -2.26
CA ARG A 211 17.69 -8.95 -3.14
C ARG A 211 17.52 -10.42 -2.81
N MET A 212 17.89 -11.25 -3.77
CA MET A 212 18.09 -12.68 -3.56
C MET A 212 19.57 -12.92 -3.24
N GLU A 213 19.88 -13.83 -2.31
CA GLU A 213 21.27 -14.28 -2.08
C GLU A 213 21.79 -15.10 -3.28
N ALA A 214 20.92 -15.86 -3.94
CA ALA A 214 21.19 -16.55 -5.20
C ALA A 214 19.89 -16.75 -5.97
N ILE A 215 19.96 -16.87 -7.31
CA ILE A 215 18.79 -17.28 -8.10
C ILE A 215 18.55 -18.78 -7.83
N LEU A 216 17.28 -19.11 -7.53
CA LEU A 216 16.88 -20.51 -7.41
C LEU A 216 16.96 -21.19 -8.78
N VAL A 217 17.96 -22.05 -8.96
CA VAL A 217 18.12 -22.91 -10.14
C VAL A 217 18.36 -24.35 -9.70
N ASP A 218 17.79 -25.29 -10.47
CA ASP A 218 17.96 -26.74 -10.24
C ASP A 218 19.36 -27.24 -10.67
N LYS A 219 20.12 -26.40 -11.36
CA LYS A 219 21.50 -26.72 -11.77
C LYS A 219 22.47 -26.39 -10.65
N ALA A 220 23.44 -27.27 -10.43
CA ALA A 220 24.57 -27.06 -9.54
C ALA A 220 25.61 -26.10 -10.16
N GLU A 221 25.20 -24.88 -10.51
CA GLU A 221 26.06 -23.82 -11.05
C GLU A 221 25.86 -22.51 -10.27
N PRO A 222 26.91 -21.69 -10.10
CA PRO A 222 26.76 -20.37 -9.50
C PRO A 222 25.77 -19.52 -10.31
N ASN A 223 24.80 -18.91 -9.62
CA ASN A 223 23.84 -18.03 -10.26
C ASN A 223 23.64 -16.75 -9.44
N GLU A 224 24.52 -15.78 -9.71
CA GLU A 224 24.61 -14.52 -8.99
C GLU A 224 23.48 -13.54 -9.37
N VAL A 225 22.99 -12.81 -8.38
CA VAL A 225 21.92 -11.81 -8.54
C VAL A 225 22.55 -10.42 -8.46
N LEU A 226 22.90 -9.84 -9.61
CA LEU A 226 23.58 -8.53 -9.69
C LEU A 226 22.62 -7.34 -9.84
N LYS A 227 21.33 -7.54 -9.54
CA LYS A 227 20.29 -6.50 -9.58
C LYS A 227 19.41 -6.65 -8.35
N VAL A 228 18.83 -5.54 -7.91
CA VAL A 228 18.03 -5.47 -6.68
C VAL A 228 16.79 -4.63 -6.91
N THR A 229 15.74 -4.91 -6.16
CA THR A 229 14.60 -4.00 -6.03
C THR A 229 14.94 -2.97 -4.96
N THR A 230 14.63 -1.70 -5.21
CA THR A 230 14.95 -0.61 -4.28
C THR A 230 13.72 0.16 -3.85
N VAL A 231 13.67 0.54 -2.58
CA VAL A 231 12.64 1.44 -2.05
C VAL A 231 13.32 2.55 -1.26
N TRP A 232 12.86 3.78 -1.43
CA TRP A 232 13.34 4.92 -0.67
C TRP A 232 12.21 5.91 -0.38
N HIS A 233 12.44 6.81 0.56
CA HIS A 233 11.47 7.82 0.94
C HIS A 233 12.12 9.19 1.16
N ILE A 234 11.30 10.23 1.07
CA ILE A 234 11.61 11.63 1.42
C ILE A 234 10.44 12.23 2.18
N GLY A 235 10.67 13.31 2.93
CA GLY A 235 9.65 13.98 3.73
C GLY A 235 9.96 13.92 5.23
N ILE A 236 9.35 12.98 5.95
CA ILE A 236 9.49 12.88 7.41
C ILE A 236 10.89 12.40 7.79
N CYS A 237 11.61 13.21 8.58
CA CYS A 237 12.96 12.95 9.06
C CYS A 237 12.96 12.29 10.45
N LYS A 238 12.47 11.05 10.57
CA LYS A 238 12.84 10.17 11.70
C LYS A 238 12.56 8.70 11.35
N HIS A 239 13.60 7.88 11.43
CA HIS A 239 13.68 6.57 10.79
C HIS A 239 13.59 5.45 11.83
N LEU A 240 12.66 4.53 11.62
CA LEU A 240 12.74 3.15 12.10
C LEU A 240 12.13 2.27 11.01
N PHE A 241 12.95 1.81 10.06
CA PHE A 241 12.58 0.57 9.37
C PHE A 241 12.66 -0.52 10.43
N ALA A 242 11.58 -1.28 10.63
CA ALA A 242 11.63 -2.43 11.50
C ALA A 242 12.71 -3.38 10.96
N GLU A 243 13.82 -3.53 11.69
CA GLU A 243 14.75 -4.62 11.42
C GLU A 243 13.95 -5.93 11.54
N PRO A 244 14.16 -6.92 10.65
CA PRO A 244 13.61 -8.23 10.89
C PRO A 244 14.13 -8.70 12.25
N LEU A 245 13.20 -9.03 13.17
CA LEU A 245 13.54 -9.73 14.40
C LEU A 245 14.34 -10.97 14.00
N GLY A 246 15.61 -11.00 14.37
CA GLY A 246 16.50 -12.14 14.16
C GLY A 246 16.06 -13.37 14.92
#